data_AF-A0A094H0X6-F1
#
_entry.id   AF-A0A094H0X6-F1
#
_cell.length_a   1.000
_cell.length_b   1.000
_cell.length_c   1.000
_cell.angle_alpha   90.00
_cell.angle_beta   90.00
_cell.angle_gamma   90.00
#
_symmetry.space_group_name_H-M   'P 1'
#
loop_
_entity.id
_entity.type
_entity.pdbx_description
1 polymer ?
#
loop_
_entity_poly.entity_id
_entity_poly.type
_entity_poly.pdbx_seq_one_letter_code
_entity_poly.pdbx_strand_id
1 'polypeptide(L)'
;MQYRLLVSGDRDHFTTLDFDPNMKRLSILADYPAPFNASWADRISSHSDIDYLVGLSEGEKAGSLYSFGINHARGSCRVTSEQPTLGAPAHFLTLRDNSALALGTYLGGSIALYPISISAENEMILTDEPRTELFPEFPYKIPGHGPNQSRQQQCHIHQILEDRRGLLYAPDLGSDRVWIIRRDALRMEVCGWLACPPGTGARHAVFSPDESVMYVIGELSHTVVAFDLSSAPANAILPIDGFAPNIIPPSIHPDHHLMLDASELCLHPTNPNVLYVSNRWSRHIAQRQPELKDVPRDLPTGDDIAIILLRDDGKKVKTLKHVRTNIDVIRGMRLSDDGKYAAVVGQEGGGIEIYNITGEAGDIWSLQAGLSEANRSHKRTGHQNTKTRQLNTIQLMATPTQAKTSNQEGRILLAIQSIKQGHIQSIRAAAMSYDIPYSTLQERMNRVASRRDSTPNLRKLTPYEETALVQYILDLDSRGFPP
;
A
#
# COMPACT_ATOMS: atom_id res chain seq x y z
N MET A 1 26.33 14.14 4.01
CA MET A 1 25.58 12.89 4.23
C MET A 1 24.73 12.68 2.98
N GLN A 2 24.77 11.49 2.38
CA GLN A 2 23.92 11.14 1.23
C GLN A 2 22.74 10.33 1.73
N TYR A 3 21.55 10.58 1.18
CA TYR A 3 20.35 9.84 1.50
C TYR A 3 20.01 8.94 0.31
N ARG A 4 19.85 7.64 0.57
CA ARG A 4 19.33 6.71 -0.44
C ARG A 4 17.87 6.43 -0.19
N LEU A 5 17.10 6.41 -1.26
CA LEU A 5 15.67 6.10 -1.22
C LEU A 5 15.38 4.90 -2.10
N LEU A 6 14.42 4.09 -1.69
CA LEU A 6 13.76 3.10 -2.52
C LEU A 6 12.36 3.60 -2.84
N VAL A 7 11.99 3.60 -4.11
CA VAL A 7 10.64 3.93 -4.57
C VAL A 7 10.03 2.69 -5.19
N SER A 8 8.83 2.35 -4.73
CA SER A 8 7.98 1.27 -5.25
C SER A 8 6.59 1.81 -5.57
N GLY A 9 5.63 0.94 -5.94
CA GLY A 9 4.25 1.33 -6.20
C GLY A 9 3.60 0.49 -7.31
N ASP A 10 2.55 1.03 -7.91
CA ASP A 10 1.88 0.46 -9.09
C ASP A 10 2.72 0.68 -10.37
N ARG A 11 3.89 0.05 -10.38
CA ARG A 11 4.91 0.12 -11.43
C ARG A 11 5.66 -1.20 -11.49
N ASP A 12 6.24 -1.49 -12.63
CA ASP A 12 6.98 -2.73 -12.92
C ASP A 12 8.43 -2.73 -12.39
N HIS A 13 8.86 -1.66 -11.71
CA HIS A 13 10.22 -1.52 -11.19
C HIS A 13 10.29 -0.90 -9.80
N PHE A 14 11.22 -1.39 -8.98
CA PHE A 14 11.80 -0.64 -7.89
C PHE A 14 12.81 0.37 -8.43
N THR A 15 12.80 1.61 -7.93
CA THR A 15 13.83 2.58 -8.25
C THR A 15 14.64 2.93 -7.00
N THR A 16 15.95 2.81 -7.06
CA THR A 16 16.86 3.40 -6.06
C THR A 16 17.28 4.80 -6.48
N LEU A 17 17.22 5.74 -5.54
CA LEU A 17 17.57 7.14 -5.74
C LEU A 17 18.67 7.56 -4.77
N ASP A 18 19.52 8.48 -5.21
CA ASP A 18 20.47 9.22 -4.38
C ASP A 18 20.02 10.67 -4.27
N PHE A 19 19.89 11.16 -3.04
CA PHE A 19 19.65 12.55 -2.73
C PHE A 19 20.92 13.17 -2.12
N ASP A 20 21.48 14.13 -2.85
CA ASP A 20 22.57 14.99 -2.37
C ASP A 20 21.99 16.33 -1.90
N PRO A 21 21.95 16.58 -0.58
CA PRO A 21 21.41 17.82 -0.03
C PRO A 21 22.28 19.04 -0.32
N ASN A 22 23.59 18.88 -0.52
CA ASN A 22 24.49 20.00 -0.81
C ASN A 22 24.28 20.49 -2.24
N MET A 23 24.10 19.55 -3.18
CA MET A 23 23.81 19.86 -4.58
C MET A 23 22.33 20.10 -4.85
N LYS A 24 21.46 19.86 -3.85
CA LYS A 24 19.99 19.90 -4.00
C LYS A 24 19.52 19.07 -5.19
N ARG A 25 20.07 17.85 -5.30
CA ARG A 25 19.91 17.00 -6.49
C ARG A 25 19.42 15.62 -6.10
N LEU A 26 18.43 15.15 -6.83
CA LEU A 26 17.94 13.78 -6.78
C LEU A 26 18.31 13.08 -8.09
N SER A 27 18.94 11.91 -8.00
CA SER A 27 19.37 11.12 -9.16
C SER A 27 18.94 9.67 -9.05
N ILE A 28 18.54 9.10 -10.18
CA ILE A 28 18.28 7.65 -10.29
C ILE A 28 19.62 6.91 -10.28
N LEU A 29 19.76 5.97 -9.35
CA LEU A 29 20.90 5.07 -9.27
C LEU A 29 20.65 3.83 -10.14
N ALA A 30 19.54 3.15 -9.91
CA ALA A 30 19.16 1.95 -10.65
C ALA A 30 17.65 1.71 -10.61
N ASP A 31 17.16 1.06 -11.66
CA ASP A 31 15.82 0.46 -11.72
C ASP A 31 15.98 -1.07 -11.69
N TYR A 32 15.17 -1.75 -10.88
CA TYR A 32 15.12 -3.19 -10.75
C TYR A 32 13.72 -3.70 -11.01
N PRO A 33 13.51 -4.88 -11.63
CA PRO A 33 12.18 -5.46 -11.73
C PRO A 33 11.53 -5.60 -10.35
N ALA A 34 10.28 -5.18 -10.23
CA ALA A 34 9.46 -5.35 -9.03
C ALA A 34 8.37 -6.41 -9.26
N PRO A 35 7.91 -7.08 -8.19
CA PRO A 35 6.63 -7.80 -8.22
C PRO A 35 5.48 -6.87 -8.62
N PHE A 36 4.38 -7.47 -9.08
CA PHE A 36 3.18 -6.73 -9.46
C PHE A 36 2.67 -5.90 -8.28
N ASN A 37 2.36 -4.62 -8.53
CA ASN A 37 1.80 -3.69 -7.55
C ASN A 37 2.53 -3.72 -6.19
N ALA A 38 3.83 -3.41 -6.23
CA ALA A 38 4.70 -3.41 -5.06
C ALA A 38 4.44 -2.20 -4.15
N SER A 39 3.30 -2.18 -3.47
CA SER A 39 2.71 -0.97 -2.88
C SER A 39 3.38 -0.49 -1.59
N TRP A 40 4.06 -1.37 -0.86
CA TRP A 40 4.81 -1.05 0.35
C TRP A 40 6.11 -1.84 0.40
N ALA A 41 7.18 -1.20 0.83
CA ALA A 41 8.46 -1.85 1.09
C ALA A 41 9.21 -1.11 2.20
N ASP A 42 9.83 -1.86 3.09
CA ASP A 42 10.69 -1.32 4.15
C ASP A 42 12.03 -2.07 4.17
N ARG A 43 13.09 -1.32 4.45
CA ARG A 43 14.42 -1.89 4.66
C ARG A 43 14.49 -2.45 6.07
N ILE A 44 14.89 -3.71 6.19
CA ILE A 44 15.03 -4.40 7.46
C ILE A 44 16.45 -4.27 8.01
N SER A 45 17.44 -4.54 7.16
CA SER A 45 18.84 -4.57 7.56
C SER A 45 19.75 -4.29 6.36
N SER A 46 21.02 -4.09 6.64
CA SER A 46 22.07 -4.00 5.62
C SER A 46 23.28 -4.82 6.07
N HIS A 47 23.92 -5.50 5.13
CA HIS A 47 25.18 -6.20 5.37
C HIS A 47 26.11 -6.02 4.16
N SER A 48 27.27 -5.42 4.40
CA SER A 48 28.20 -5.04 3.32
C SER A 48 27.50 -4.15 2.27
N ASP A 49 27.53 -4.52 0.98
CA ASP A 49 26.89 -3.79 -0.12
C ASP A 49 25.45 -4.23 -0.41
N ILE A 50 24.83 -4.99 0.50
CA ILE A 50 23.48 -5.54 0.32
C ILE A 50 22.53 -4.91 1.33
N ASP A 51 21.44 -4.33 0.83
CA ASP A 51 20.27 -4.02 1.65
C ASP A 51 19.29 -5.19 1.57
N TYR A 52 18.80 -5.65 2.74
CA TYR A 52 17.75 -6.65 2.85
C TYR A 52 16.44 -5.96 3.22
N LEU A 53 15.42 -6.27 2.45
CA LEU A 53 14.13 -5.60 2.48
C LEU A 53 12.98 -6.59 2.49
N VAL A 54 11.82 -6.10 2.90
CA VAL A 54 10.55 -6.80 2.79
C VAL A 54 9.60 -5.91 2.01
N GLY A 55 8.77 -6.51 1.17
CA GLY A 55 7.79 -5.83 0.35
C GLY A 55 6.46 -6.55 0.30
N LEU A 56 5.45 -5.79 -0.08
CA LEU A 56 4.09 -6.25 -0.35
C LEU A 56 3.82 -6.19 -1.85
N SER A 57 3.00 -7.11 -2.32
CA SER A 57 2.43 -7.16 -3.67
C SER A 57 0.92 -7.25 -3.51
N GLU A 58 0.22 -6.21 -3.98
CA GLU A 58 -1.22 -6.07 -3.83
C GLU A 58 -1.98 -6.84 -4.93
N GLY A 59 -2.82 -7.80 -4.52
CA GLY A 59 -3.71 -8.52 -5.44
C GLY A 59 -5.08 -8.79 -4.82
N GLU A 60 -6.14 -8.60 -5.61
CA GLU A 60 -7.53 -8.62 -5.12
C GLU A 60 -7.94 -9.96 -4.49
N LYS A 61 -7.57 -11.08 -5.12
CA LYS A 61 -7.87 -12.44 -4.63
C LYS A 61 -6.78 -13.01 -3.75
N ALA A 62 -5.53 -12.67 -4.08
CA ALA A 62 -4.33 -13.04 -3.35
C ALA A 62 -3.25 -12.02 -3.68
N GLY A 63 -2.59 -11.51 -2.65
CA GLY A 63 -1.34 -10.77 -2.76
C GLY A 63 -0.17 -11.62 -2.27
N SER A 64 0.97 -10.98 -2.07
CA SER A 64 2.12 -11.62 -1.44
C SER A 64 2.91 -10.70 -0.53
N LEU A 65 3.53 -11.33 0.47
CA LEU A 65 4.57 -10.78 1.32
C LEU A 65 5.88 -11.44 0.90
N TYR A 66 6.90 -10.65 0.58
CA TYR A 66 8.18 -11.19 0.10
C TYR A 66 9.37 -10.50 0.74
N SER A 67 10.45 -11.25 0.94
CA SER A 67 11.77 -10.70 1.26
C SER A 67 12.61 -10.59 -0.01
N PHE A 68 13.50 -9.61 -0.07
CA PHE A 68 14.39 -9.43 -1.21
C PHE A 68 15.67 -8.67 -0.81
N GLY A 69 16.73 -8.86 -1.59
CA GLY A 69 18.01 -8.18 -1.42
C GLY A 69 18.36 -7.31 -2.61
N ILE A 70 18.82 -6.08 -2.36
CA ILE A 70 19.44 -5.20 -3.35
C ILE A 70 20.95 -5.16 -3.11
N ASN A 71 21.71 -5.73 -4.05
CA ASN A 71 23.17 -5.66 -4.05
C ASN A 71 23.63 -4.46 -4.88
N HIS A 72 24.13 -3.43 -4.20
CA HIS A 72 24.57 -2.17 -4.82
C HIS A 72 25.84 -2.33 -5.65
N ALA A 73 26.78 -3.17 -5.22
CA ALA A 73 28.03 -3.42 -5.94
C ALA A 73 27.81 -4.17 -7.26
N ARG A 74 26.83 -5.07 -7.31
CA ARG A 74 26.50 -5.89 -8.48
C ARG A 74 25.36 -5.32 -9.32
N GLY A 75 24.68 -4.29 -8.83
CA GLY A 75 23.52 -3.72 -9.49
C GLY A 75 22.41 -4.75 -9.72
N SER A 76 22.11 -5.57 -8.69
CA SER A 76 21.10 -6.64 -8.80
C SER A 76 20.10 -6.61 -7.65
N CYS A 77 18.85 -6.94 -7.95
CA CYS A 77 17.77 -7.14 -6.98
C CYS A 77 17.25 -8.58 -7.10
N ARG A 78 17.07 -9.26 -5.97
CA ARG A 78 16.62 -10.67 -5.95
C ARG A 78 15.61 -10.89 -4.83
N VAL A 79 14.42 -11.38 -5.18
CA VAL A 79 13.46 -11.93 -4.21
C VAL A 79 14.03 -13.23 -3.64
N THR A 80 14.03 -13.34 -2.32
CA THR A 80 14.69 -14.40 -1.55
C THR A 80 13.70 -15.37 -0.93
N SER A 81 12.52 -14.88 -0.52
CA SER A 81 11.40 -15.70 -0.07
C SER A 81 10.08 -14.98 -0.34
N GLU A 82 8.99 -15.72 -0.49
CA GLU A 82 7.66 -15.16 -0.76
C GLU A 82 6.59 -16.06 -0.13
N GLN A 83 5.59 -15.46 0.51
CA GLN A 83 4.43 -16.15 1.08
C GLN A 83 3.13 -15.43 0.65
N PRO A 84 2.04 -16.18 0.39
CA PRO A 84 0.78 -15.58 -0.04
C PRO A 84 0.05 -14.88 1.11
N THR A 85 -0.78 -13.90 0.76
CA THR A 85 -1.68 -13.17 1.69
C THR A 85 -3.14 -13.46 1.37
N LEU A 86 -4.05 -13.21 2.33
CA LEU A 86 -5.50 -13.38 2.13
C LEU A 86 -6.13 -12.18 1.44
N GLY A 87 -5.77 -11.97 0.17
CA GLY A 87 -6.15 -10.79 -0.61
C GLY A 87 -5.11 -9.67 -0.49
N ALA A 88 -5.50 -8.42 -0.71
CA ALA A 88 -4.58 -7.30 -0.84
C ALA A 88 -4.03 -6.85 0.53
N PRO A 89 -2.72 -7.05 0.79
CA PRO A 89 -2.07 -6.54 2.00
C PRO A 89 -1.87 -5.03 1.94
N ALA A 90 -1.80 -4.37 3.09
CA ALA A 90 -1.62 -2.91 3.15
C ALA A 90 -0.33 -2.48 3.84
N HIS A 91 0.05 -3.15 4.93
CA HIS A 91 1.20 -2.76 5.74
C HIS A 91 1.71 -3.94 6.56
N PHE A 92 3.02 -3.99 6.78
CA PHE A 92 3.64 -4.97 7.68
C PHE A 92 4.58 -4.29 8.67
N LEU A 93 4.93 -5.00 9.74
CA LEU A 93 6.04 -4.64 10.62
C LEU A 93 6.83 -5.89 11.01
N THR A 94 8.12 -5.73 11.24
CA THR A 94 8.93 -6.78 11.89
C THR A 94 8.76 -6.71 13.39
N LEU A 95 8.31 -7.81 14.01
CA LEU A 95 8.15 -7.87 15.45
C LEU A 95 9.49 -7.65 16.13
N ARG A 96 9.50 -6.93 17.26
CA ARG A 96 10.72 -6.57 18.01
C ARG A 96 11.52 -7.78 18.49
N ASP A 97 10.86 -8.91 18.71
CA ASP A 97 11.51 -10.16 19.10
C ASP A 97 12.04 -10.97 17.90
N ASN A 98 11.90 -10.45 16.68
CA ASN A 98 12.31 -11.09 15.42
C ASN A 98 11.68 -12.47 15.17
N SER A 99 10.55 -12.79 15.81
CA SER A 99 9.88 -14.07 15.64
C SER A 99 9.03 -14.15 14.36
N ALA A 100 8.45 -13.03 13.93
CA ALA A 100 7.58 -12.96 12.76
C ALA A 100 7.53 -11.56 12.13
N LEU A 101 7.01 -11.50 10.91
CA LEU A 101 6.42 -10.29 10.34
C LEU A 101 4.93 -10.27 10.69
N ALA A 102 4.45 -9.18 11.27
CA ALA A 102 3.02 -8.94 11.43
C ALA A 102 2.49 -8.17 10.22
N LEU A 103 1.32 -8.53 9.72
CA LEU A 103 0.73 -8.01 8.50
C LEU A 103 -0.72 -7.59 8.74
N GLY A 104 -1.09 -6.40 8.27
CA GLY A 104 -2.48 -5.98 8.10
C GLY A 104 -2.94 -6.17 6.66
N THR A 105 -4.07 -6.84 6.47
CA THR A 105 -4.64 -7.12 5.14
C THR A 105 -5.92 -6.32 4.90
N TYR A 106 -5.90 -5.45 3.90
CA TYR A 106 -7.01 -4.55 3.56
C TYR A 106 -8.16 -5.31 2.89
N LEU A 107 -7.91 -5.97 1.75
CA LEU A 107 -8.87 -6.91 1.18
C LEU A 107 -8.60 -8.27 1.82
N GLY A 108 -9.40 -8.66 2.80
CA GLY A 108 -9.19 -9.83 3.66
C GLY A 108 -9.63 -9.55 5.10
N GLY A 109 -9.46 -8.31 5.54
CA GLY A 109 -9.95 -7.84 6.84
C GLY A 109 -9.28 -8.52 8.02
N SER A 110 -8.01 -8.91 7.86
CA SER A 110 -7.31 -9.81 8.77
C SER A 110 -5.96 -9.27 9.22
N ILE A 111 -5.47 -9.84 10.32
CA ILE A 111 -4.13 -9.63 10.86
C ILE A 111 -3.41 -10.98 10.80
N ALA A 112 -2.19 -11.03 10.27
CA ALA A 112 -1.41 -12.25 10.15
C ALA A 112 -0.02 -12.14 10.78
N LEU A 113 0.49 -13.25 11.30
CA LEU A 113 1.90 -13.40 11.70
C LEU A 113 2.58 -14.44 10.83
N TYR A 114 3.61 -14.02 10.09
CA TYR A 114 4.44 -14.84 9.23
C TYR A 114 5.77 -15.16 9.92
N PRO A 115 6.02 -16.42 10.31
CA PRO A 115 7.25 -16.77 11.01
C PRO A 115 8.48 -16.52 10.12
N ILE A 116 9.52 -15.96 10.72
CA ILE A 116 10.76 -15.61 10.02
C ILE A 116 11.97 -16.31 10.64
N SER A 117 13.03 -16.36 9.85
CA SER A 117 14.38 -16.65 10.29
C SER A 117 15.30 -15.52 9.85
N ILE A 118 16.36 -15.29 10.61
CA ILE A 118 17.39 -14.29 10.29
C ILE A 118 18.73 -15.02 10.19
N SER A 119 19.41 -14.86 9.05
CA SER A 119 20.74 -15.45 8.83
C SER A 119 21.84 -14.75 9.64
N ALA A 120 23.05 -15.31 9.63
CA ALA A 120 24.22 -14.67 10.26
C ALA A 120 24.58 -13.32 9.61
N GLU A 121 24.22 -13.12 8.34
CA GLU A 121 24.37 -11.90 7.56
C GLU A 121 23.20 -10.92 7.73
N ASN A 122 22.30 -11.17 8.69
CA ASN A 122 21.07 -10.42 8.93
C ASN A 122 20.05 -10.47 7.77
N GLU A 123 20.13 -11.46 6.88
CA GLU A 123 19.12 -11.69 5.85
C GLU A 123 17.87 -12.28 6.51
N MET A 124 16.74 -11.59 6.37
CA MET A 124 15.45 -12.09 6.82
C MET A 124 14.81 -12.97 5.75
N ILE A 125 14.37 -14.16 6.15
CA ILE A 125 13.72 -15.15 5.29
C ILE A 125 12.36 -15.51 5.89
N LEU A 126 11.31 -15.41 5.08
CA LEU A 126 10.00 -15.99 5.39
C LEU A 126 10.13 -17.52 5.37
N THR A 127 9.81 -18.15 6.49
CA THR A 127 9.86 -19.61 6.59
C THR A 127 8.64 -20.25 5.92
N ASP A 128 8.69 -21.57 5.71
CA ASP A 128 7.53 -22.36 5.26
C ASP A 128 6.61 -22.77 6.43
N GLU A 129 6.90 -22.32 7.65
CA GLU A 129 6.03 -22.56 8.80
C GLU A 129 4.67 -21.86 8.59
N PRO A 130 3.56 -22.50 8.97
CA PRO A 130 2.24 -21.91 8.78
C PRO A 130 2.10 -20.55 9.49
N ARG A 131 1.61 -19.55 8.75
CA ARG A 131 1.19 -18.28 9.35
C ARG A 131 -0.01 -18.49 10.27
N THR A 132 -0.16 -17.61 11.27
CA THR A 132 -1.40 -17.48 12.04
C THR A 132 -2.21 -16.30 11.52
N GLU A 133 -3.53 -16.43 11.51
CA GLU A 133 -4.46 -15.41 11.02
C GLU A 133 -5.49 -15.09 12.11
N LEU A 134 -5.81 -13.81 12.28
CA LEU A 134 -6.83 -13.30 13.19
C LEU A 134 -7.82 -12.42 12.40
N PHE A 135 -9.11 -12.68 12.58
CA PHE A 135 -10.20 -11.91 11.97
C PHE A 135 -10.97 -11.15 13.06
N PRO A 136 -10.76 -9.83 13.20
CA PRO A 136 -11.54 -9.04 14.14
C PRO A 136 -13.02 -9.00 13.76
N GLU A 137 -13.90 -8.92 14.77
CA GLU A 137 -15.35 -8.88 14.55
C GLU A 137 -15.78 -7.53 13.96
N PHE A 138 -16.39 -7.56 12.77
CA PHE A 138 -16.92 -6.37 12.14
C PHE A 138 -18.15 -5.81 12.90
N PRO A 139 -18.13 -4.53 13.33
CA PRO A 139 -19.13 -4.04 14.30
C PRO A 139 -20.46 -3.59 13.69
N TYR A 140 -20.54 -3.31 12.39
CA TYR A 140 -21.75 -2.80 11.76
C TYR A 140 -22.63 -3.96 11.25
N LYS A 141 -23.74 -4.27 11.93
CA LYS A 141 -24.57 -5.48 11.66
C LYS A 141 -25.93 -5.22 10.95
N ILE A 142 -26.19 -4.01 10.42
CA ILE A 142 -27.49 -3.58 9.84
C ILE A 142 -27.34 -3.32 8.32
N PRO A 143 -28.37 -3.56 7.45
CA PRO A 143 -28.19 -3.52 5.98
C PRO A 143 -27.63 -2.21 5.42
N GLY A 144 -26.62 -2.31 4.53
CA GLY A 144 -25.94 -1.18 3.85
C GLY A 144 -24.59 -0.74 4.45
N HIS A 145 -23.86 -1.66 5.07
CA HIS A 145 -22.97 -1.49 6.23
C HIS A 145 -21.94 -0.34 6.27
N GLY A 146 -21.70 0.12 7.52
CA GLY A 146 -20.82 1.23 7.90
C GLY A 146 -21.39 2.62 7.59
N PRO A 147 -20.96 3.70 8.27
CA PRO A 147 -21.37 5.06 7.91
C PRO A 147 -21.07 5.43 6.45
N ASN A 148 -19.97 4.88 5.89
CA ASN A 148 -19.67 4.94 4.47
C ASN A 148 -19.98 3.59 3.78
N GLN A 149 -21.15 3.51 3.16
CA GLN A 149 -21.70 2.27 2.60
C GLN A 149 -20.83 1.60 1.52
N SER A 150 -19.97 2.36 0.83
CA SER A 150 -19.11 1.81 -0.23
C SER A 150 -17.72 1.40 0.28
N ARG A 151 -17.29 1.93 1.43
CA ARG A 151 -15.93 1.75 1.96
C ARG A 151 -15.87 0.96 3.27
N GLN A 152 -16.99 0.78 3.95
CA GLN A 152 -17.06 0.19 5.29
C GLN A 152 -18.02 -0.99 5.35
N GLN A 153 -17.83 -1.97 4.46
CA GLN A 153 -18.71 -3.14 4.37
C GLN A 153 -18.22 -4.33 5.20
N GLN A 154 -16.95 -4.31 5.57
CA GLN A 154 -16.24 -5.32 6.37
C GLN A 154 -15.00 -4.68 7.01
N CYS A 155 -14.25 -5.42 7.82
CA CYS A 155 -12.94 -4.99 8.30
C CYS A 155 -11.97 -4.78 7.13
N HIS A 156 -11.15 -3.73 7.22
CA HIS A 156 -10.13 -3.33 6.27
C HIS A 156 -8.88 -2.87 7.04
N ILE A 157 -8.08 -3.84 7.51
CA ILE A 157 -6.87 -3.54 8.28
C ILE A 157 -5.86 -2.85 7.37
N HIS A 158 -5.50 -1.61 7.69
CA HIS A 158 -4.66 -0.79 6.83
C HIS A 158 -3.25 -0.60 7.40
N GLN A 159 -3.07 -0.76 8.72
CA GLN A 159 -1.77 -0.73 9.35
C GLN A 159 -1.68 -1.75 10.47
N ILE A 160 -0.45 -2.05 10.88
CA ILE A 160 -0.14 -2.78 12.10
C ILE A 160 1.04 -2.07 12.79
N LEU A 161 0.99 -1.92 14.12
CA LEU A 161 2.03 -1.32 14.95
C LEU A 161 2.30 -2.19 16.19
N GLU A 162 3.48 -2.07 16.81
CA GLU A 162 3.85 -2.77 18.06
C GLU A 162 4.41 -1.79 19.10
N ASP A 163 3.80 -1.78 20.30
CA ASP A 163 4.31 -1.00 21.44
C ASP A 163 5.45 -1.72 22.18
N ARG A 164 6.08 -1.07 23.16
CA ARG A 164 7.16 -1.63 23.99
C ARG A 164 6.73 -2.79 24.88
N ARG A 165 5.44 -2.97 25.10
CA ARG A 165 4.88 -4.09 25.88
C ARG A 165 4.65 -5.32 25.00
N GLY A 166 4.81 -5.20 23.67
CA GLY A 166 4.54 -6.25 22.70
C GLY A 166 3.05 -6.38 22.32
N LEU A 167 2.23 -5.38 22.65
CA LEU A 167 0.86 -5.30 22.15
C LEU A 167 0.88 -4.79 20.72
N LEU A 168 0.07 -5.42 19.87
CA LEU A 168 -0.12 -4.99 18.50
C LEU A 168 -1.35 -4.10 18.38
N TYR A 169 -1.27 -3.11 17.50
CA TYR A 169 -2.33 -2.15 17.23
C TYR A 169 -2.63 -2.15 15.73
N ALA A 170 -3.88 -2.39 15.35
CA ALA A 170 -4.27 -2.53 13.95
C ALA A 170 -5.39 -1.55 13.58
N PRO A 171 -5.05 -0.38 13.02
CA PRO A 171 -6.02 0.53 12.40
C PRO A 171 -6.84 -0.17 11.31
N ASP A 172 -8.15 -0.05 11.44
CA ASP A 172 -9.13 -0.69 10.57
C ASP A 172 -10.08 0.35 9.98
N LEU A 173 -9.94 0.57 8.67
CA LEU A 173 -10.73 1.54 7.93
C LEU A 173 -12.22 1.16 7.95
N GLY A 174 -12.50 -0.13 7.88
CA GLY A 174 -13.84 -0.65 7.78
C GLY A 174 -14.64 -0.49 9.07
N SER A 175 -13.99 -0.77 10.21
CA SER A 175 -14.68 -0.88 11.50
C SER A 175 -14.65 0.37 12.38
N ASP A 176 -13.96 1.44 11.95
CA ASP A 176 -13.71 2.65 12.77
C ASP A 176 -13.05 2.32 14.11
N ARG A 177 -12.10 1.38 14.09
CA ARG A 177 -11.37 0.93 15.28
C ARG A 177 -9.86 0.90 15.01
N VAL A 178 -9.10 1.04 16.09
CA VAL A 178 -7.76 0.47 16.16
C VAL A 178 -7.85 -0.73 17.10
N TRP A 179 -7.75 -1.93 16.55
CA TRP A 179 -7.79 -3.15 17.34
C TRP A 179 -6.53 -3.28 18.20
N ILE A 180 -6.66 -3.73 19.44
CA ILE A 180 -5.53 -4.05 20.32
C ILE A 180 -5.45 -5.56 20.45
N ILE A 181 -4.32 -6.11 20.08
CA ILE A 181 -4.08 -7.54 19.98
C ILE A 181 -2.92 -7.87 20.91
N ARG A 182 -3.14 -8.86 21.77
CA ARG A 182 -2.02 -9.49 22.48
C ARG A 182 -1.60 -10.73 21.73
N ARG A 183 -0.37 -11.16 21.95
CA ARG A 183 0.14 -12.41 21.42
C ARG A 183 0.86 -13.23 22.48
N ASP A 184 0.81 -14.53 22.28
CA ASP A 184 1.67 -15.52 22.92
C ASP A 184 2.35 -16.33 21.81
N ALA A 185 3.63 -16.05 21.60
CA ALA A 185 4.35 -16.42 20.38
C ALA A 185 3.59 -15.97 19.10
N LEU A 186 3.11 -16.93 18.30
CA LEU A 186 2.36 -16.69 17.06
C LEU A 186 0.84 -16.65 17.27
N ARG A 187 0.33 -17.03 18.45
CA ARG A 187 -1.10 -17.01 18.73
C ARG A 187 -1.52 -15.59 19.07
N MET A 188 -2.53 -15.09 18.36
CA MET A 188 -3.09 -13.75 18.56
C MET A 188 -4.49 -13.79 19.17
N GLU A 189 -4.82 -12.82 20.01
CA GLU A 189 -6.20 -12.55 20.43
C GLU A 189 -6.47 -11.05 20.56
N VAL A 190 -7.67 -10.63 20.14
CA VAL A 190 -8.15 -9.26 20.40
C VAL A 190 -8.37 -9.10 21.90
N CYS A 191 -7.73 -8.12 22.52
CA CYS A 191 -7.84 -7.81 23.95
C CYS A 191 -8.35 -6.39 24.22
N GLY A 192 -8.68 -5.62 23.18
CA GLY A 192 -9.21 -4.27 23.30
C GLY A 192 -9.38 -3.58 21.96
N TRP A 193 -9.86 -2.33 21.98
CA TRP A 193 -9.82 -1.45 20.82
C TRP A 193 -9.92 0.02 21.22
N LEU A 194 -9.31 0.87 20.40
CA LEU A 194 -9.54 2.32 20.38
C LEU A 194 -10.75 2.58 19.47
N ALA A 195 -11.76 3.28 19.98
CA ALA A 195 -13.00 3.54 19.26
C ALA A 195 -12.93 4.89 18.55
N CYS A 196 -12.72 4.88 17.22
CA CYS A 196 -12.78 6.11 16.44
C CYS A 196 -14.26 6.53 16.27
N PRO A 197 -14.53 7.83 16.04
CA PRO A 197 -15.86 8.27 15.64
C PRO A 197 -16.36 7.50 14.39
N PRO A 198 -17.65 7.15 14.28
CA PRO A 198 -18.18 6.49 13.09
C PRO A 198 -17.93 7.30 11.80
N GLY A 199 -17.45 6.65 10.74
CA GLY A 199 -17.10 7.26 9.47
C GLY A 199 -15.66 7.79 9.41
N THR A 200 -14.84 7.50 10.41
CA THR A 200 -13.43 7.92 10.44
C THR A 200 -12.61 7.25 9.35
N GLY A 201 -12.76 5.93 9.21
CA GLY A 201 -11.91 5.10 8.38
C GLY A 201 -10.46 5.12 8.87
N ALA A 202 -10.19 4.54 10.05
CA ALA A 202 -8.86 4.52 10.65
C ALA A 202 -7.82 3.90 9.68
N ARG A 203 -6.84 4.70 9.24
CA ARG A 203 -5.88 4.30 8.22
C ARG A 203 -4.50 4.06 8.82
N HIS A 204 -3.74 5.13 9.05
CA HIS A 204 -2.40 5.08 9.64
C HIS A 204 -2.43 5.71 11.03
N ALA A 205 -1.50 5.28 11.88
CA ALA A 205 -1.31 5.75 13.23
C ALA A 205 0.18 5.90 13.54
N VAL A 206 0.47 6.71 14.56
CA VAL A 206 1.81 6.85 15.14
C VAL A 206 1.69 6.99 16.65
N PHE A 207 2.66 6.46 17.38
CA PHE A 207 2.79 6.68 18.83
C PHE A 207 3.54 7.98 19.11
N SER A 208 3.24 8.64 20.24
CA SER A 208 4.18 9.55 20.88
C SER A 208 5.46 8.79 21.28
N PRO A 209 6.62 9.46 21.49
CA PRO A 209 7.87 8.73 21.76
C PRO A 209 7.88 7.92 23.06
N ASP A 210 7.05 8.29 24.03
CA ASP A 210 6.84 7.57 25.28
C ASP A 210 5.72 6.52 25.19
N GLU A 211 5.05 6.42 24.03
CA GLU A 211 3.93 5.52 23.74
C GLU A 211 2.72 5.73 24.67
N SER A 212 2.58 6.93 25.25
CA SER A 212 1.43 7.30 26.08
C SER A 212 0.24 7.81 25.26
N VAL A 213 0.49 8.30 24.03
CA VAL A 213 -0.55 8.79 23.11
C VAL A 213 -0.41 8.10 21.76
N MET A 214 -1.54 7.73 21.15
CA MET A 214 -1.60 7.32 19.75
C MET A 214 -2.39 8.35 18.94
N TYR A 215 -1.82 8.80 17.83
CA TYR A 215 -2.50 9.63 16.84
C TYR A 215 -2.92 8.75 15.66
N VAL A 216 -4.15 8.88 15.19
CA VAL A 216 -4.73 8.06 14.12
C VAL A 216 -5.35 8.98 13.08
N ILE A 217 -4.96 8.85 11.82
CA ILE A 217 -5.61 9.56 10.71
C ILE A 217 -6.79 8.73 10.19
N GLY A 218 -7.96 9.36 10.11
CA GLY A 218 -9.10 8.85 9.36
C GLY A 218 -8.97 9.16 7.87
N GLU A 219 -8.92 8.13 7.03
CA GLU A 219 -8.94 8.28 5.57
C GLU A 219 -10.21 8.97 5.08
N LEU A 220 -11.35 8.59 5.66
CA LEU A 220 -12.68 9.00 5.20
C LEU A 220 -13.18 10.29 5.85
N SER A 221 -12.75 10.56 7.10
CA SER A 221 -13.13 11.79 7.83
C SER A 221 -12.10 12.92 7.75
N HIS A 222 -10.92 12.64 7.19
CA HIS A 222 -9.81 13.60 7.07
C HIS A 222 -9.41 14.21 8.41
N THR A 223 -9.63 13.50 9.50
CA THR A 223 -9.44 14.00 10.86
C THR A 223 -8.41 13.14 11.57
N VAL A 224 -7.44 13.78 12.22
CA VAL A 224 -6.56 13.07 13.15
C VAL A 224 -7.24 13.04 14.51
N VAL A 225 -7.41 11.85 15.08
CA VAL A 225 -7.86 11.65 16.46
C VAL A 225 -6.70 11.18 17.32
N ALA A 226 -6.69 11.56 18.60
CA ALA A 226 -5.67 11.11 19.55
C ALA A 226 -6.30 10.25 20.66
N PHE A 227 -5.58 9.25 21.14
CA PHE A 227 -5.99 8.38 22.24
C PHE A 227 -4.94 8.38 23.34
N ASP A 228 -5.37 8.48 24.59
CA ASP A 228 -4.53 8.19 25.75
C ASP A 228 -4.44 6.67 25.95
N LEU A 229 -3.23 6.13 25.96
CA LEU A 229 -2.98 4.69 26.06
C LEU A 229 -2.77 4.21 27.51
N SER A 230 -2.91 5.08 28.52
CA SER A 230 -2.70 4.73 29.93
C SER A 230 -3.59 3.57 30.41
N SER A 231 -4.76 3.41 29.80
CA SER A 231 -5.73 2.35 30.12
C SER A 231 -5.67 1.14 29.16
N ALA A 232 -4.79 1.16 28.16
CA ALA A 232 -4.65 0.05 27.23
C ALA A 232 -3.93 -1.15 27.87
N PRO A 233 -4.35 -2.40 27.60
CA PRO A 233 -5.47 -2.78 26.74
C PRO A 233 -6.82 -2.65 27.47
N ALA A 234 -7.82 -2.08 26.78
CA ALA A 234 -9.20 -2.04 27.23
C ALA A 234 -10.14 -1.99 26.02
N ASN A 235 -11.40 -2.33 26.23
CA ASN A 235 -12.44 -2.21 25.21
C ASN A 235 -12.93 -0.76 25.11
N ALA A 236 -13.05 -0.25 23.88
CA ALA A 236 -13.62 1.05 23.57
C ALA A 236 -12.96 2.24 24.29
N ILE A 237 -11.64 2.34 24.21
CA ILE A 237 -10.94 3.57 24.64
C ILE A 237 -11.36 4.70 23.70
N LEU A 238 -11.91 5.78 24.26
CA LEU A 238 -12.41 6.92 23.49
C LEU A 238 -11.28 7.90 23.15
N PRO A 239 -11.41 8.70 22.07
CA PRO A 239 -10.45 9.74 21.75
C PRO A 239 -10.37 10.80 22.86
N ILE A 240 -9.24 11.49 22.94
CA ILE A 240 -9.06 12.66 23.78
C ILE A 240 -10.03 13.75 23.32
N ASP A 241 -10.86 14.22 24.25
CA ASP A 241 -11.88 15.23 23.96
C ASP A 241 -11.26 16.52 23.37
N GLY A 242 -11.87 17.01 22.30
CA GLY A 242 -11.39 18.18 21.55
C GLY A 242 -10.16 17.96 20.66
N PHE A 243 -9.58 16.76 20.58
CA PHE A 243 -8.48 16.45 19.63
C PHE A 243 -9.05 15.92 18.31
N ALA A 244 -9.35 16.82 17.39
CA ALA A 244 -9.90 16.48 16.08
C ALA A 244 -9.52 17.48 14.96
N PRO A 245 -8.24 17.78 14.71
CA PRO A 245 -7.86 18.61 13.57
C PRO A 245 -8.26 17.93 12.25
N ASN A 246 -9.05 18.63 11.44
CA ASN A 246 -9.39 18.23 10.08
C ASN A 246 -8.32 18.74 9.12
N ILE A 247 -7.71 17.85 8.32
CA ILE A 247 -6.55 18.13 7.49
C ILE A 247 -6.90 18.66 6.10
N ILE A 248 -8.18 18.82 5.76
CA ILE A 248 -8.58 19.32 4.44
C ILE A 248 -8.04 20.74 4.24
N PRO A 249 -7.41 21.03 3.08
CA PRO A 249 -6.91 22.37 2.81
C PRO A 249 -8.05 23.40 2.79
N PRO A 250 -7.86 24.60 3.35
CA PRO A 250 -8.90 25.63 3.43
C PRO A 250 -9.36 26.14 2.06
N SER A 251 -8.62 25.84 0.99
CA SER A 251 -8.98 26.15 -0.39
C SER A 251 -10.05 25.23 -0.98
N ILE A 252 -10.37 24.10 -0.34
CA ILE A 252 -11.36 23.16 -0.84
C ILE A 252 -12.76 23.55 -0.35
N HIS A 253 -13.70 23.64 -1.29
CA HIS A 253 -15.09 23.96 -0.99
C HIS A 253 -15.72 22.89 -0.09
N PRO A 254 -16.49 23.25 0.96
CA PRO A 254 -17.09 22.31 1.92
C PRO A 254 -17.85 21.14 1.28
N ASP A 255 -18.64 21.42 0.22
CA ASP A 255 -19.42 20.37 -0.46
C ASP A 255 -18.56 19.31 -1.17
N HIS A 256 -17.26 19.56 -1.33
CA HIS A 256 -16.33 18.65 -2.00
C HIS A 256 -15.40 17.94 -1.02
N HIS A 257 -15.51 18.19 0.29
CA HIS A 257 -14.65 17.62 1.33
C HIS A 257 -14.63 16.10 1.30
N LEU A 258 -15.79 15.47 1.10
CA LEU A 258 -15.94 14.01 1.02
C LEU A 258 -15.31 13.37 -0.23
N MET A 259 -14.79 14.17 -1.17
CA MET A 259 -14.18 13.68 -2.42
C MET A 259 -12.66 13.53 -2.30
N LEU A 260 -12.07 14.01 -1.22
CA LEU A 260 -10.66 13.79 -0.88
C LEU A 260 -10.52 12.48 -0.09
N ASP A 261 -9.30 11.99 0.03
CA ASP A 261 -8.98 10.91 0.96
C ASP A 261 -7.67 11.25 1.70
N ALA A 262 -7.62 11.11 3.02
CA ALA A 262 -6.35 11.22 3.76
C ALA A 262 -5.49 9.96 3.58
N SER A 263 -4.17 10.06 3.78
CA SER A 263 -3.25 8.93 3.59
C SER A 263 -2.21 8.79 4.70
N GLU A 264 -0.99 9.27 4.50
CA GLU A 264 0.12 9.06 5.42
C GLU A 264 0.01 9.97 6.63
N LEU A 265 0.45 9.45 7.77
CA LEU A 265 0.62 10.18 9.02
C LEU A 265 2.03 9.91 9.54
N CYS A 266 2.81 10.96 9.76
CA CYS A 266 4.17 10.87 10.27
C CYS A 266 4.32 11.76 11.50
N LEU A 267 4.96 11.24 12.55
CA LEU A 267 5.50 12.05 13.65
C LEU A 267 6.92 12.49 13.30
N HIS A 268 7.29 13.73 13.60
CA HIS A 268 8.66 14.18 13.39
C HIS A 268 9.66 13.40 14.29
N PRO A 269 10.72 12.78 13.76
CA PRO A 269 11.56 11.83 14.50
C PRO A 269 12.25 12.40 15.75
N THR A 270 12.59 13.69 15.71
CA THR A 270 13.32 14.38 16.79
C THR A 270 12.52 15.47 17.48
N ASN A 271 11.28 15.73 17.05
CA ASN A 271 10.40 16.73 17.64
C ASN A 271 9.02 16.10 17.87
N PRO A 272 8.67 15.75 19.12
CA PRO A 272 7.45 15.00 19.39
C PRO A 272 6.16 15.81 19.22
N ASN A 273 6.27 17.12 18.97
CA ASN A 273 5.12 18.01 18.96
C ASN A 273 4.67 18.38 17.54
N VAL A 274 4.99 17.56 16.54
CA VAL A 274 4.75 17.86 15.13
C VAL A 274 4.32 16.60 14.38
N LEU A 275 3.12 16.66 13.80
CA LEU A 275 2.61 15.63 12.89
C LEU A 275 2.54 16.19 11.47
N TYR A 276 2.84 15.35 10.49
CA TYR A 276 2.64 15.63 9.07
C TYR A 276 1.64 14.64 8.51
N VAL A 277 0.67 15.13 7.75
CA VAL A 277 -0.40 14.30 7.20
C VAL A 277 -0.63 14.64 5.74
N SER A 278 -0.67 13.64 4.87
CA SER A 278 -0.92 13.85 3.44
C SER A 278 -2.39 13.72 3.08
N ASN A 279 -2.82 14.55 2.15
CA ASN A 279 -4.13 14.47 1.49
C ASN A 279 -3.96 13.92 0.07
N ARG A 280 -5.07 13.40 -0.48
CA ARG A 280 -5.15 12.93 -1.86
C ARG A 280 -6.34 13.53 -2.59
N TRP A 281 -6.19 13.65 -3.90
CA TRP A 281 -7.26 13.90 -4.87
C TRP A 281 -7.82 15.32 -4.92
N SER A 282 -7.20 16.30 -4.26
CA SER A 282 -7.72 17.67 -4.20
C SER A 282 -7.93 18.28 -5.59
N ARG A 283 -7.04 17.95 -6.53
CA ARG A 283 -7.04 18.44 -7.91
C ARG A 283 -7.90 17.63 -8.87
N HIS A 284 -8.29 16.42 -8.48
CA HIS A 284 -8.93 15.43 -9.37
C HIS A 284 -10.44 15.32 -9.16
N ILE A 285 -11.02 16.16 -8.30
CA ILE A 285 -12.45 16.13 -7.95
C ILE A 285 -13.31 16.25 -9.22
N ALA A 286 -13.06 17.25 -10.07
CA ALA A 286 -13.85 17.47 -11.29
C ALA A 286 -13.77 16.31 -12.30
N GLN A 287 -12.64 15.59 -12.32
CA GLN A 287 -12.45 14.44 -13.19
C GLN A 287 -13.16 13.20 -12.65
N ARG A 288 -13.09 12.98 -11.33
CA ARG A 288 -13.69 11.82 -10.65
C ARG A 288 -15.20 11.96 -10.45
N GLN A 289 -15.69 13.19 -10.38
CA GLN A 289 -17.07 13.54 -10.05
C GLN A 289 -17.59 14.62 -11.03
N PRO A 290 -17.71 14.30 -12.33
CA PRO A 290 -18.08 15.27 -13.37
C PRO A 290 -19.49 15.88 -13.21
N GLU A 291 -20.34 15.25 -12.39
CA GLU A 291 -21.68 15.71 -12.04
C GLU A 291 -21.70 16.82 -10.98
N LEU A 292 -20.63 16.99 -10.20
CA LEU A 292 -20.55 18.02 -9.16
C LEU A 292 -20.46 19.40 -9.81
N LYS A 293 -21.25 20.32 -9.27
CA LYS A 293 -21.23 21.73 -9.64
C LYS A 293 -20.17 22.46 -8.82
N ASP A 294 -19.74 23.61 -9.35
CA ASP A 294 -18.84 24.55 -8.67
C ASP A 294 -17.47 23.98 -8.28
N VAL A 295 -17.06 22.84 -8.87
CA VAL A 295 -15.71 22.30 -8.68
C VAL A 295 -14.72 23.10 -9.54
N PRO A 296 -13.70 23.74 -8.92
CA PRO A 296 -12.67 24.43 -9.67
C PRO A 296 -11.93 23.47 -10.60
N ARG A 297 -11.75 23.86 -11.86
CA ARG A 297 -11.01 23.06 -12.86
C ARG A 297 -9.55 23.48 -12.98
N ASP A 298 -9.29 24.76 -12.73
CA ASP A 298 -7.96 25.37 -12.76
C ASP A 298 -7.42 25.45 -11.34
N LEU A 299 -6.94 24.31 -10.83
CA LEU A 299 -6.30 24.20 -9.52
C LEU A 299 -4.77 24.14 -9.71
N PRO A 300 -3.98 24.70 -8.77
CA PRO A 300 -2.52 24.58 -8.81
C PRO A 300 -2.12 23.10 -8.83
N THR A 301 -0.92 22.75 -9.27
CA THR A 301 -0.44 21.35 -9.24
C THR A 301 -0.33 20.83 -7.80
N GLY A 302 -0.47 19.51 -7.63
CA GLY A 302 -0.15 18.79 -6.41
C GLY A 302 -1.31 18.58 -5.43
N ASP A 303 -0.98 17.97 -4.30
CA ASP A 303 -1.78 17.91 -3.09
C ASP A 303 -1.03 18.56 -1.91
N ASP A 304 -1.76 18.88 -0.86
CA ASP A 304 -1.22 19.53 0.34
C ASP A 304 -0.81 18.53 1.41
N ILE A 305 0.26 18.86 2.13
CA ILE A 305 0.62 18.25 3.41
C ILE A 305 0.11 19.15 4.53
N ALA A 306 -0.69 18.59 5.43
CA ALA A 306 -1.05 19.22 6.69
C ALA A 306 0.08 19.09 7.71
N ILE A 307 0.42 20.18 8.39
CA ILE A 307 1.38 20.24 9.50
C ILE A 307 0.61 20.59 10.76
N ILE A 308 0.53 19.65 11.70
CA ILE A 308 -0.16 19.82 12.98
C ILE A 308 0.90 20.02 14.06
N LEU A 309 0.94 21.23 14.62
CA LEU A 309 1.72 21.55 15.80
C LEU A 309 0.91 21.20 17.04
N LEU A 310 1.52 20.44 17.93
CA LEU A 310 0.95 20.03 19.20
C LEU A 310 1.40 20.97 20.33
N ARG A 311 0.66 20.96 21.43
CA ARG A 311 1.14 21.53 22.70
C ARG A 311 2.09 20.55 23.38
N ASP A 312 2.76 21.00 24.42
CA ASP A 312 3.84 20.25 25.09
C ASP A 312 3.41 18.89 25.65
N ASP A 313 2.12 18.72 25.95
CA ASP A 313 1.56 17.43 26.42
C ASP A 313 1.23 16.46 25.28
N GLY A 314 1.29 16.90 24.01
CA GLY A 314 0.85 16.14 22.84
C GLY A 314 -0.67 15.96 22.74
N LYS A 315 -1.44 16.33 23.77
CA LYS A 315 -2.87 16.04 23.90
C LYS A 315 -3.76 17.16 23.39
N LYS A 316 -3.20 18.24 22.85
CA LYS A 316 -3.92 19.34 22.24
C LYS A 316 -3.22 19.86 21.00
N VAL A 317 -4.02 20.26 20.00
CA VAL A 317 -3.52 20.99 18.84
C VAL A 317 -3.19 22.43 19.25
N LYS A 318 -1.98 22.86 18.92
CA LYS A 318 -1.55 24.26 18.99
C LYS A 318 -1.95 25.00 17.72
N THR A 319 -1.64 24.45 16.55
CA THR A 319 -1.90 25.08 15.25
C THR A 319 -1.92 24.02 14.16
N LEU A 320 -2.72 24.23 13.13
CA LEU A 320 -2.70 23.47 11.87
C LEU A 320 -2.27 24.40 10.74
N LYS A 321 -1.37 23.93 9.89
CA LYS A 321 -0.89 24.62 8.68
C LYS A 321 -0.95 23.66 7.49
N HIS A 322 -0.82 24.20 6.29
CA HIS A 322 -0.72 23.43 5.07
C HIS A 322 0.49 23.88 4.26
N VAL A 323 1.15 22.91 3.61
CA VAL A 323 2.19 23.14 2.62
C VAL A 323 1.75 22.50 1.33
N ARG A 324 1.66 23.31 0.28
CA ARG A 324 1.37 22.84 -1.07
C ARG A 324 2.60 22.16 -1.67
N THR A 325 2.42 20.99 -2.26
CA THR A 325 3.46 20.30 -3.05
C THR A 325 3.20 20.41 -4.55
N ASN A 326 4.06 19.84 -5.40
CA ASN A 326 3.73 19.61 -6.81
C ASN A 326 3.43 18.12 -7.11
N ILE A 327 3.16 17.33 -6.07
CA ILE A 327 2.91 15.89 -6.17
C ILE A 327 1.42 15.61 -6.07
N ASP A 328 0.84 14.95 -7.07
CA ASP A 328 -0.58 14.59 -7.08
C ASP A 328 -0.80 13.22 -6.42
N VAL A 329 -1.88 13.12 -5.63
CA VAL A 329 -2.35 11.90 -4.96
C VAL A 329 -1.24 11.31 -4.10
N ILE A 330 -0.85 12.08 -3.09
CA ILE A 330 0.23 11.72 -2.17
C ILE A 330 -0.22 10.54 -1.31
N ARG A 331 0.13 9.32 -1.73
CA ARG A 331 -0.17 8.10 -0.97
C ARG A 331 1.03 7.57 -0.20
N GLY A 332 2.23 8.11 -0.45
CA GLY A 332 3.46 7.75 0.26
C GLY A 332 4.25 9.00 0.67
N MET A 333 4.74 8.98 1.90
CA MET A 333 5.55 10.02 2.51
C MET A 333 6.45 9.39 3.57
N ARG A 334 7.73 9.79 3.61
CA ARG A 334 8.67 9.36 4.65
C ARG A 334 9.56 10.52 5.07
N LEU A 335 9.89 10.55 6.36
CA LEU A 335 10.86 11.50 6.92
C LEU A 335 12.24 10.86 6.98
N SER A 336 13.30 11.65 6.84
CA SER A 336 14.65 11.19 7.16
C SER A 336 14.79 10.96 8.66
N ASP A 337 15.63 10.01 9.08
CA ASP A 337 15.81 9.65 10.50
C ASP A 337 16.25 10.83 11.37
N ASP A 338 16.97 11.80 10.78
CA ASP A 338 17.39 13.03 11.46
C ASP A 338 16.32 14.13 11.50
N GLY A 339 15.16 13.89 10.88
CA GLY A 339 14.02 14.81 10.78
C GLY A 339 14.22 15.98 9.81
N LYS A 340 15.34 16.06 9.10
CA LYS A 340 15.65 17.24 8.26
C LYS A 340 14.94 17.25 6.92
N TYR A 341 14.50 16.11 6.42
CA TYR A 341 13.90 16.01 5.10
C TYR A 341 12.63 15.18 5.09
N ALA A 342 11.71 15.52 4.20
CA ALA A 342 10.56 14.70 3.82
C ALA A 342 10.66 14.31 2.35
N ALA A 343 10.47 13.03 2.06
CA ALA A 343 10.22 12.54 0.71
C ALA A 343 8.72 12.35 0.52
N VAL A 344 8.18 12.85 -0.58
CA VAL A 344 6.75 12.81 -0.93
C VAL A 344 6.61 12.22 -2.33
N VAL A 345 5.76 11.21 -2.51
CA VAL A 345 5.58 10.50 -3.80
C VAL A 345 4.14 10.52 -4.28
N GLY A 346 3.98 10.66 -5.60
CA GLY A 346 2.66 10.77 -6.25
C GLY A 346 2.19 9.45 -6.81
N GLN A 347 0.93 9.10 -6.55
CA GLN A 347 0.29 7.95 -7.18
C GLN A 347 -0.13 8.29 -8.62
N GLU A 348 -0.73 9.46 -8.83
CA GLU A 348 -1.18 9.90 -10.15
C GLU A 348 -0.12 10.78 -10.82
N GLY A 349 0.22 10.48 -12.08
CA GLY A 349 1.32 11.14 -12.79
C GLY A 349 2.73 10.78 -12.28
N GLY A 350 2.82 10.06 -11.15
CA GLY A 350 4.06 9.64 -10.53
C GLY A 350 4.87 10.79 -9.95
N GLY A 351 6.18 10.55 -9.82
CA GLY A 351 7.14 11.55 -9.36
C GLY A 351 7.39 11.54 -7.85
N ILE A 352 8.45 12.24 -7.47
CA ILE A 352 8.94 12.36 -6.10
C ILE A 352 9.50 13.76 -5.88
N GLU A 353 9.24 14.32 -4.71
CA GLU A 353 9.85 15.56 -4.22
C GLU A 353 10.48 15.34 -2.84
N ILE A 354 11.61 16.00 -2.62
CA ILE A 354 12.31 16.07 -1.33
C ILE A 354 12.21 17.50 -0.81
N TYR A 355 11.65 17.65 0.39
CA TYR A 355 11.53 18.91 1.09
C TYR A 355 12.49 18.95 2.27
N ASN A 356 13.14 20.09 2.48
CA ASN A 356 13.87 20.38 3.71
C ASN A 356 12.89 20.92 4.75
N ILE A 357 12.99 20.40 5.97
CA ILE A 357 12.17 20.73 7.13
C ILE A 357 12.96 21.66 8.03
N THR A 358 12.41 22.84 8.25
CA THR A 358 13.00 23.92 9.04
C THR A 358 11.93 24.60 9.89
N GLY A 359 12.29 25.72 10.52
CA GLY A 359 11.46 26.35 11.55
C GLY A 359 11.74 25.74 12.92
N GLU A 360 11.56 26.52 13.98
CA GLU A 360 11.80 26.08 15.35
C GLU A 360 10.98 24.83 15.71
N ALA A 361 9.79 24.71 15.10
CA ALA A 361 8.87 23.60 15.28
C ALA A 361 8.82 22.64 14.08
N GLY A 362 9.76 22.69 13.12
CA GLY A 362 9.69 21.82 11.92
C GLY A 362 8.53 22.16 10.96
N ASP A 363 7.97 23.35 11.07
CA ASP A 363 6.74 23.75 10.39
C ASP A 363 6.95 24.49 9.05
N ILE A 364 8.19 24.58 8.58
CA ILE A 364 8.55 25.24 7.33
C ILE A 364 9.20 24.23 6.39
N TRP A 365 8.49 23.89 5.31
CA TRP A 365 8.98 23.00 4.27
C TRP A 365 9.42 23.79 3.05
N SER A 366 10.59 23.44 2.50
CA SER A 366 11.13 24.05 1.30
C SER A 366 11.62 22.99 0.32
N LEU A 367 11.13 23.02 -0.91
CA LEU A 367 11.52 22.06 -1.95
C LEU A 367 13.04 22.12 -2.17
N GLN A 368 13.70 20.96 -2.08
CA GLN A 368 15.12 20.81 -2.36
C GLN A 368 15.35 20.19 -3.73
N ALA A 369 14.67 19.08 -4.02
CA ALA A 369 14.85 18.35 -5.26
C ALA A 369 13.57 17.62 -5.65
N GLY A 370 13.42 17.30 -6.93
CA GLY A 370 12.32 16.48 -7.40
C GLY A 370 12.64 15.78 -8.71
N LEU A 371 11.91 14.71 -8.99
CA LEU A 371 11.94 13.98 -10.25
C LEU A 371 10.50 13.73 -10.70
N SER A 372 10.18 14.11 -11.93
CA SER A 372 8.90 13.77 -12.57
C SER A 372 9.06 12.54 -13.49
N GLU A 373 7.99 11.76 -13.65
CA GLU A 373 7.98 10.61 -14.58
C GLU A 373 8.16 11.06 -16.05
N ALA A 374 7.63 12.24 -16.43
CA ALA A 374 7.79 12.79 -17.78
C ALA A 374 9.26 12.94 -18.22
N ASN A 375 10.17 13.24 -17.28
CA ASN A 375 11.60 13.43 -17.53
C ASN A 375 12.38 12.12 -17.70
N ARG A 376 11.79 10.93 -17.44
CA ARG A 376 12.46 9.64 -17.67
C ARG A 376 12.46 9.21 -19.15
N SER A 377 11.50 9.68 -19.94
CA SER A 377 11.32 9.31 -21.36
C SER A 377 12.44 9.81 -22.29
N HIS A 378 13.23 10.81 -21.88
CA HIS A 378 14.22 11.49 -22.74
C HIS A 378 15.66 10.95 -22.63
N LYS A 379 15.91 9.87 -21.87
CA LYS A 379 17.27 9.31 -21.68
C LYS A 379 17.52 7.93 -22.29
N ARG A 380 16.60 7.36 -23.08
CA ARG A 380 16.81 6.09 -23.79
C ARG A 380 17.09 6.29 -25.28
N THR A 381 18.25 6.83 -25.63
CA THR A 381 18.84 6.62 -26.97
C THR A 381 20.34 6.34 -26.85
N GLY A 382 20.68 5.06 -26.89
CA GLY A 382 22.05 4.56 -26.96
C GLY A 382 22.04 3.08 -27.36
N HIS A 383 22.22 2.82 -28.67
CA HIS A 383 22.36 1.50 -29.28
C HIS A 383 23.34 0.59 -28.55
N GLN A 384 23.05 -0.72 -28.46
CA GLN A 384 23.94 -1.77 -28.96
C GLN A 384 23.15 -2.98 -29.46
N ASN A 385 23.59 -3.47 -30.61
CA ASN A 385 22.97 -4.45 -31.47
C ASN A 385 23.86 -5.70 -31.41
N THR A 386 23.40 -6.80 -30.81
CA THR A 386 24.13 -8.08 -30.83
C THR A 386 23.20 -9.23 -31.19
N LYS A 387 23.49 -9.81 -32.36
CA LYS A 387 22.91 -11.06 -32.86
C LYS A 387 23.37 -12.21 -31.95
N THR A 388 22.44 -13.04 -31.48
CA THR A 388 22.78 -14.33 -30.88
C THR A 388 22.02 -15.47 -31.56
N ARG A 389 22.80 -16.51 -31.83
CA ARG A 389 22.62 -17.68 -32.70
C ARG A 389 21.71 -18.70 -32.02
N GLN A 390 20.73 -19.24 -32.75
CA GLN A 390 19.96 -20.42 -32.31
C GLN A 390 20.86 -21.66 -32.24
N LEU A 391 20.83 -22.35 -31.10
CA LEU A 391 21.21 -23.75 -30.95
C LEU A 391 20.05 -24.45 -30.23
N ASN A 392 19.50 -25.46 -30.89
CA ASN A 392 18.46 -26.35 -30.39
C ASN A 392 19.00 -27.39 -29.40
N THR A 393 18.07 -28.22 -28.92
CA THR A 393 18.16 -29.50 -28.16
C THR A 393 18.05 -29.32 -26.63
N ILE A 394 17.21 -30.01 -25.84
CA ILE A 394 16.41 -31.26 -25.97
C ILE A 394 15.08 -31.08 -25.20
N GLN A 395 14.01 -31.64 -25.74
CA GLN A 395 12.67 -31.69 -25.15
C GLN A 395 12.54 -32.92 -24.24
N LEU A 396 12.20 -32.73 -22.96
CA LEU A 396 11.69 -33.79 -22.08
C LEU A 396 10.68 -33.24 -21.06
N MET A 397 9.47 -33.78 -21.19
CA MET A 397 8.35 -33.90 -20.25
C MET A 397 7.55 -32.65 -19.86
N ALA A 398 6.23 -32.79 -19.99
CA ALA A 398 5.22 -31.75 -19.81
C ALA A 398 4.37 -32.00 -18.55
N THR A 399 4.15 -30.94 -17.77
CA THR A 399 2.91 -30.48 -17.06
C THR A 399 3.30 -29.32 -16.11
N PRO A 400 2.40 -28.43 -15.63
CA PRO A 400 0.96 -28.30 -15.86
C PRO A 400 0.57 -27.02 -16.65
N THR A 401 -0.38 -27.18 -17.56
CA THR A 401 -0.83 -26.14 -18.53
C THR A 401 -1.66 -25.01 -17.89
N GLN A 402 -2.03 -25.12 -16.61
CA GLN A 402 -3.00 -24.24 -15.94
C GLN A 402 -2.41 -22.93 -15.40
N ALA A 403 -1.17 -22.95 -14.92
CA ALA A 403 -0.48 -21.75 -14.44
C ALA A 403 -0.04 -20.81 -15.59
N LYS A 404 0.23 -21.39 -16.77
CA LYS A 404 0.59 -20.61 -17.97
C LYS A 404 -0.61 -19.85 -18.56
N THR A 405 -1.83 -20.39 -18.45
CA THR A 405 -3.03 -19.76 -19.03
C THR A 405 -3.56 -18.59 -18.20
N SER A 406 -3.37 -18.57 -16.88
CA SER A 406 -3.74 -17.38 -16.06
C SER A 406 -2.85 -16.17 -16.37
N ASN A 407 -1.56 -16.41 -16.62
CA ASN A 407 -0.61 -15.37 -17.04
C ASN A 407 -0.99 -14.80 -18.43
N GLN A 408 -1.48 -15.66 -19.34
CA GLN A 408 -1.88 -15.24 -20.69
C GLN A 408 -3.17 -14.40 -20.72
N GLU A 409 -4.21 -14.77 -19.94
CA GLU A 409 -5.46 -13.99 -19.87
C GLU A 409 -5.24 -12.59 -19.28
N GLY A 410 -4.39 -12.46 -18.26
CA GLY A 410 -4.03 -11.15 -17.70
C GLY A 410 -3.39 -10.23 -18.75
N ARG A 411 -2.44 -10.74 -19.54
CA ARG A 411 -1.82 -9.99 -20.64
C ARG A 411 -2.81 -9.61 -21.73
N ILE A 412 -3.78 -10.46 -22.03
CA ILE A 412 -4.85 -10.16 -22.99
C ILE A 412 -5.73 -9.00 -22.51
N LEU A 413 -6.13 -8.99 -21.23
CA LEU A 413 -6.93 -7.90 -20.66
C LEU A 413 -6.17 -6.56 -20.66
N LEU A 414 -4.88 -6.58 -20.32
CA LEU A 414 -4.00 -5.40 -20.41
C LEU A 414 -3.84 -4.90 -21.85
N ALA A 415 -3.72 -5.81 -22.82
CA ALA A 415 -3.65 -5.44 -24.23
C ALA A 415 -4.96 -4.81 -24.72
N ILE A 416 -6.13 -5.33 -24.29
CA ILE A 416 -7.44 -4.75 -24.61
C ILE A 416 -7.59 -3.36 -23.98
N GLN A 417 -7.18 -3.21 -22.71
CA GLN A 417 -7.24 -1.93 -22.01
C GLN A 417 -6.36 -0.89 -22.69
N SER A 418 -5.16 -1.27 -23.11
CA SER A 418 -4.21 -0.39 -23.81
C SER A 418 -4.70 0.05 -25.20
N ILE A 419 -5.44 -0.82 -25.90
CA ILE A 419 -6.14 -0.44 -27.15
C ILE A 419 -7.28 0.55 -26.84
N LYS A 420 -8.09 0.28 -25.81
CA LYS A 420 -9.23 1.15 -25.42
C LYS A 420 -8.78 2.52 -24.94
N GLN A 421 -7.65 2.60 -24.24
CA GLN A 421 -7.05 3.84 -23.77
C GLN A 421 -6.28 4.59 -24.87
N GLY A 422 -6.18 4.02 -26.08
CA GLY A 422 -5.49 4.65 -27.21
C GLY A 422 -3.97 4.60 -27.15
N HIS A 423 -3.39 3.93 -26.15
CA HIS A 423 -1.93 3.73 -26.03
C HIS A 423 -1.35 2.91 -27.18
N ILE A 424 -2.13 1.97 -27.74
CA ILE A 424 -1.76 1.18 -28.91
C ILE A 424 -2.89 1.19 -29.94
N GLN A 425 -2.57 1.64 -31.16
CA GLN A 425 -3.56 1.87 -32.21
C GLN A 425 -3.93 0.63 -33.04
N SER A 426 -3.23 -0.50 -32.87
CA SER A 426 -3.54 -1.72 -33.63
C SER A 426 -3.49 -2.99 -32.78
N ILE A 427 -4.41 -3.91 -33.07
CA ILE A 427 -4.47 -5.24 -32.41
C ILE A 427 -3.16 -6.01 -32.64
N ARG A 428 -2.53 -5.88 -33.82
CA ARG A 428 -1.26 -6.54 -34.13
C ARG A 428 -0.10 -5.99 -33.30
N ALA A 429 -0.02 -4.67 -33.13
CA ALA A 429 0.98 -4.05 -32.27
C ALA A 429 0.76 -4.42 -30.79
N ALA A 430 -0.50 -4.48 -30.34
CA ALA A 430 -0.83 -4.89 -28.97
C ALA A 430 -0.47 -6.36 -28.73
N ALA A 431 -0.78 -7.25 -29.67
CA ALA A 431 -0.43 -8.66 -29.59
C ALA A 431 1.09 -8.89 -29.45
N MET A 432 1.89 -8.13 -30.22
CA MET A 432 3.36 -8.17 -30.11
C MET A 432 3.87 -7.56 -28.81
N SER A 433 3.31 -6.44 -28.37
CA SER A 433 3.77 -5.71 -27.17
C SER A 433 3.51 -6.48 -25.88
N TYR A 434 2.41 -7.23 -25.84
CA TYR A 434 2.00 -8.03 -24.68
C TYR A 434 2.36 -9.51 -24.81
N ASP A 435 3.15 -9.91 -25.82
CA ASP A 435 3.58 -11.29 -26.06
C ASP A 435 2.42 -12.31 -26.03
N ILE A 436 1.36 -12.01 -26.79
CA ILE A 436 0.13 -12.81 -26.86
C ILE A 436 -0.25 -13.11 -28.32
N PRO A 437 -0.89 -14.27 -28.61
CA PRO A 437 -1.34 -14.58 -29.96
C PRO A 437 -2.40 -13.58 -30.46
N TYR A 438 -2.20 -13.07 -31.67
CA TYR A 438 -3.12 -12.12 -32.31
C TYR A 438 -4.56 -12.64 -32.38
N SER A 439 -4.75 -13.91 -32.74
CA SER A 439 -6.07 -14.54 -32.84
C SER A 439 -6.80 -14.56 -31.50
N THR A 440 -6.10 -14.89 -30.41
CA THR A 440 -6.69 -14.93 -29.06
C THR A 440 -7.08 -13.54 -28.56
N LEU A 441 -6.25 -12.53 -28.82
CA LEU A 441 -6.60 -11.13 -28.51
C LEU A 441 -7.84 -10.68 -29.29
N GLN A 442 -7.90 -11.01 -30.59
CA GLN A 442 -9.03 -10.66 -31.45
C GLN A 442 -10.34 -11.32 -30.98
N GLU A 443 -10.30 -12.61 -30.62
CA GLU A 443 -11.46 -13.34 -30.08
C GLU A 443 -11.96 -12.72 -28.77
N ARG A 444 -11.05 -12.31 -27.88
CA ARG A 444 -11.39 -11.66 -26.60
C ARG A 444 -11.98 -10.27 -26.77
N MET A 445 -11.49 -9.50 -27.75
CA MET A 445 -12.12 -8.23 -28.13
C MET A 445 -13.53 -8.42 -28.68
N ASN A 446 -13.80 -9.56 -29.32
CA ASN A 446 -15.13 -9.94 -29.80
C ASN A 446 -15.99 -10.63 -28.73
N ARG A 447 -15.65 -10.50 -27.44
CA ARG A 447 -16.37 -11.05 -26.27
C ARG A 447 -16.48 -12.57 -26.25
N VAL A 448 -15.62 -13.29 -26.96
CA VAL A 448 -15.51 -14.73 -26.80
C VAL A 448 -14.79 -14.99 -25.47
N ALA A 449 -15.35 -15.85 -24.62
CA ALA A 449 -14.79 -16.19 -23.32
C ALA A 449 -13.68 -17.25 -23.44
N SER A 450 -12.80 -17.36 -22.44
CA SER A 450 -11.74 -18.37 -22.48
C SER A 450 -12.33 -19.76 -22.42
N ARG A 451 -11.64 -20.78 -22.94
CA ARG A 451 -12.17 -22.15 -22.84
C ARG A 451 -12.35 -22.59 -21.39
N ARG A 452 -11.56 -22.01 -20.47
CA ARG A 452 -11.70 -22.19 -19.01
C ARG A 452 -12.97 -21.52 -18.46
N ASP A 453 -13.32 -20.35 -18.98
CA ASP A 453 -14.46 -19.54 -18.51
C ASP A 453 -15.72 -19.71 -19.37
N SER A 454 -15.64 -20.52 -20.42
CA SER A 454 -16.76 -20.87 -21.29
C SER A 454 -17.55 -21.99 -20.65
N THR A 455 -18.87 -21.87 -20.71
CA THR A 455 -19.76 -22.95 -20.25
C THR A 455 -19.59 -24.18 -21.15
N PRO A 456 -19.29 -25.37 -20.60
CA PRO A 456 -19.20 -26.58 -21.41
C PRO A 456 -20.53 -26.91 -22.09
N ASN A 457 -20.49 -27.26 -23.37
CA ASN A 457 -21.69 -27.54 -24.18
C ASN A 457 -22.54 -28.72 -23.64
N LEU A 458 -21.99 -29.58 -22.78
CA LEU A 458 -22.65 -30.75 -22.21
C LEU A 458 -22.90 -30.61 -20.70
N ARG A 459 -23.05 -29.37 -20.23
CA ARG A 459 -23.35 -29.06 -18.83
C ARG A 459 -24.68 -29.72 -18.41
N LYS A 460 -24.63 -30.65 -17.46
CA LYS A 460 -25.79 -31.38 -16.92
C LYS A 460 -26.49 -30.68 -15.76
N LEU A 461 -25.76 -29.84 -15.02
CA LEU A 461 -26.26 -29.10 -13.86
C LEU A 461 -26.63 -27.67 -14.27
N THR A 462 -27.71 -27.12 -13.74
CA THR A 462 -28.05 -25.70 -13.90
C THR A 462 -27.05 -24.79 -13.16
N PRO A 463 -26.95 -23.48 -13.50
CA PRO A 463 -26.15 -22.49 -12.76
C PRO A 463 -26.44 -22.49 -11.26
N TYR A 464 -27.70 -22.65 -10.90
CA TYR A 464 -28.14 -22.70 -9.50
C TYR A 464 -27.67 -23.98 -8.79
N GLU A 465 -27.81 -25.15 -9.42
CA GLU A 465 -27.36 -26.42 -8.84
C GLU A 465 -25.84 -26.48 -8.67
N GLU A 466 -25.09 -25.95 -9.64
CA GLU A 466 -23.63 -25.84 -9.52
C GLU A 466 -23.23 -24.89 -8.39
N THR A 467 -23.91 -23.73 -8.27
CA THR A 467 -23.65 -22.78 -7.18
C THR A 467 -23.98 -23.40 -5.82
N ALA A 468 -25.10 -24.12 -5.71
CA ALA A 468 -25.49 -24.81 -4.48
C ALA A 468 -24.49 -25.91 -4.09
N LEU A 469 -24.00 -26.68 -5.07
CA LEU A 469 -22.95 -27.68 -4.85
C LEU A 469 -21.63 -27.05 -4.41
N VAL A 470 -21.21 -25.94 -5.05
CA VAL A 470 -19.99 -25.21 -4.64
C VAL A 470 -20.13 -24.68 -3.21
N GLN A 471 -21.27 -24.06 -2.87
CA GLN A 471 -21.52 -23.58 -1.51
C GLN A 471 -21.54 -24.72 -0.49
N TYR A 472 -22.10 -25.88 -0.85
CA TYR A 472 -22.11 -27.06 0.01
C TYR A 472 -20.70 -27.63 0.24
N ILE A 473 -19.87 -27.69 -0.81
CA ILE A 473 -18.47 -28.16 -0.70
C ILE A 473 -17.64 -27.19 0.15
N LEU A 474 -17.82 -25.88 -0.04
CA LEU A 474 -17.14 -24.85 0.77
C LEU A 474 -17.59 -24.89 2.24
N ASP A 475 -18.87 -25.15 2.49
CA ASP A 475 -19.40 -25.36 3.84
C ASP A 475 -18.86 -26.64 4.50
N LEU A 476 -18.66 -27.72 3.74
CA LEU A 476 -18.02 -28.94 4.23
C LEU A 476 -16.53 -28.73 4.54
N ASP A 477 -15.80 -28.05 3.66
CA ASP A 477 -14.38 -27.70 3.85
C ASP A 477 -14.18 -26.79 5.07
N SER A 478 -15.06 -25.79 5.25
CA SER A 478 -15.05 -24.91 6.42
C SER A 478 -15.25 -25.65 7.75
N ARG A 479 -15.87 -26.83 7.71
CA ARG A 479 -16.12 -27.71 8.85
C ARG A 479 -15.07 -28.82 8.98
N GLY A 480 -14.01 -28.78 8.17
CA GLY A 480 -12.89 -29.73 8.21
C GLY A 480 -13.20 -31.09 7.59
N PHE A 481 -14.27 -31.22 6.81
CA PHE A 481 -14.51 -32.41 6.01
C PHE A 481 -13.74 -32.32 4.68
N PRO A 482 -13.10 -33.40 4.20
CA PRO A 482 -12.49 -33.39 2.89
C PRO A 482 -13.56 -33.18 1.80
N PRO A 483 -13.25 -32.40 0.75
CA PRO A 483 -14.22 -31.98 -0.27
C PRO A 483 -14.76 -33.12 -1.15
#